data_AF-A0A7X2H6N8-F1
#
_entry.id   AF-A0A7X2H6N8-F1
#
_cell.length_a   1.000
_cell.length_b   1.000
_cell.length_c   1.000
_cell.angle_alpha   90.00
_cell.angle_beta   90.00
_cell.angle_gamma   90.00
#
_symmetry.space_group_name_H-M   'P 1'
#
loop_
_entity.id
_entity.type
_entity.pdbx_description
1 polymer ?
#
loop_
_entity_poly.entity_id
_entity_poly.type
_entity_poly.pdbx_seq_one_letter_code
_entity_poly.pdbx_strand_id
1 'polypeptide(L)'
;MKVEIFSAEMGRKEDRSYVGRTIFTLENHKAQYEITFFSTRGTEWDYSLSFAGEPGNEDQFLETDALLENDDDVYNQLLDAALDTQEIPEEE
;
A
#
# COMPACT_ATOMS: atom_id res chain seq x y z
N MET A 1 -2.67 3.87 -15.44
CA MET A 1 -1.26 3.75 -14.99
C MET A 1 -1.06 2.33 -14.49
N LYS A 2 0.11 1.70 -14.65
CA LYS A 2 0.37 0.44 -13.96
C LYS A 2 1.16 0.67 -12.68
N VAL A 3 0.73 -0.04 -11.64
CA VAL A 3 1.38 -0.09 -10.34
C VAL A 3 2.19 -1.36 -10.28
N GLU A 4 3.48 -1.25 -9.99
CA GLU A 4 4.36 -2.38 -9.70
C GLU A 4 4.54 -2.49 -8.18
N ILE A 5 4.06 -3.59 -7.62
CA ILE A 5 4.19 -3.90 -6.19
C ILE A 5 5.52 -4.65 -6.01
N PHE A 6 6.41 -4.09 -5.20
CA PHE A 6 7.68 -4.73 -4.87
C PHE A 6 7.57 -5.67 -3.68
N SER A 7 6.82 -5.23 -2.67
CA SER A 7 6.66 -5.98 -1.43
C SER A 7 5.37 -5.56 -0.76
N ALA A 8 4.69 -6.51 -0.14
CA ALA A 8 3.54 -6.26 0.69
C ALA A 8 3.69 -7.08 1.98
N GLU A 9 3.17 -6.58 3.08
CA GLU A 9 3.13 -7.29 4.36
C GLU A 9 1.89 -6.88 5.14
N MET A 10 1.24 -7.85 5.81
CA MET A 10 0.13 -7.58 6.71
C MET A 10 0.40 -8.14 8.10
N GLY A 11 0.48 -7.25 9.07
CA GLY A 11 0.70 -7.55 10.47
C GLY A 11 -0.55 -7.30 11.30
N ARG A 12 -0.98 -8.29 12.09
CA ARG A 12 -1.98 -8.07 13.14
C ARG A 12 -1.29 -7.65 14.44
N LYS A 13 -1.75 -6.53 15.02
CA LYS A 13 -1.24 -6.03 16.31
C LYS A 13 -1.98 -6.69 17.48
N GLU A 14 -1.33 -6.71 18.64
CA GLU A 14 -1.87 -7.27 19.90
C GLU A 14 -3.20 -6.62 20.32
N ASP A 15 -3.40 -5.34 19.96
CA ASP A 15 -4.62 -4.57 20.23
C ASP A 15 -5.82 -4.97 19.34
N ARG A 16 -5.68 -6.02 18.51
CA ARG A 16 -6.62 -6.45 17.45
C ARG A 16 -6.71 -5.52 16.25
N SER A 17 -5.91 -4.46 16.20
CA SER A 17 -5.72 -3.63 15.02
C SER A 17 -4.94 -4.37 13.93
N TYR A 18 -5.24 -4.12 12.67
CA TYR A 18 -4.51 -4.58 11.49
C TYR A 18 -3.63 -3.46 10.98
N VAL A 19 -2.40 -3.79 10.60
CA VAL A 19 -1.45 -2.87 9.99
C VAL A 19 -0.82 -3.58 8.81
N GLY A 20 -1.20 -3.16 7.60
CA GLY A 20 -0.59 -3.58 6.36
C GLY A 20 0.34 -2.51 5.83
N ARG A 21 1.36 -2.89 5.07
CA ARG A 21 2.10 -1.94 4.25
C ARG A 21 2.45 -2.57 2.91
N THR A 22 2.44 -1.75 1.88
CA THR A 22 2.75 -2.14 0.52
C THR A 22 3.73 -1.13 -0.06
N ILE A 23 4.88 -1.63 -0.50
CA ILE A 23 5.88 -0.87 -1.24
C ILE A 23 5.61 -1.07 -2.72
N PHE A 24 5.32 0.01 -3.42
CA PHE A 24 5.03 0.00 -4.84
C PHE A 24 5.74 1.14 -5.57
N THR A 25 5.78 1.06 -6.88
CA THR A 25 6.13 2.18 -7.75
C THR A 25 5.17 2.25 -8.93
N LEU A 26 5.24 3.35 -9.64
CA LEU A 26 4.52 3.56 -10.88
C LEU A 26 5.54 3.50 -12.01
N GLU A 27 5.18 2.88 -13.14
CA GLU A 27 6.05 2.72 -14.32
C GLU A 27 6.63 4.04 -14.87
N ASN A 28 6.05 5.19 -14.50
CA ASN A 28 6.53 6.53 -14.88
C ASN A 28 7.25 7.28 -13.74
N HIS A 29 7.37 6.66 -12.56
CA HIS A 29 7.93 7.25 -11.36
C HIS A 29 9.28 6.60 -11.07
N LYS A 30 10.26 7.41 -10.68
CA LYS A 30 11.56 6.89 -10.25
C LYS A 30 11.60 6.55 -8.76
N ALA A 31 10.69 7.13 -7.99
CA ALA A 31 10.61 6.93 -6.55
C ALA A 31 9.74 5.72 -6.22
N GLN A 32 10.06 5.08 -5.10
CA GLN A 32 9.23 4.05 -4.50
C GLN A 32 8.34 4.69 -3.43
N TYR A 33 7.08 4.29 -3.43
CA TYR A 33 6.07 4.73 -2.50
C TYR A 33 5.76 3.60 -1.54
N GLU A 34 5.55 3.97 -0.28
CA GLU A 34 5.07 3.09 0.76
C GLU A 34 3.67 3.56 1.13
N ILE A 35 2.69 2.69 0.95
CA ILE A 35 1.37 2.87 1.54
C ILE A 35 1.28 2.00 2.79
N THR A 36 0.97 2.60 3.93
CA THR A 36 0.67 1.88 5.17
C THR A 36 -0.82 1.92 5.39
N PHE A 37 -1.46 0.76 5.41
CA PHE A 37 -2.85 0.58 5.77
C PHE A 37 -2.95 0.29 7.27
N PHE A 38 -3.87 0.95 7.96
CA PHE A 38 -4.19 0.58 9.33
C PHE A 38 -5.70 0.50 9.52
N SER A 39 -6.14 -0.49 10.29
CA SER A 39 -7.55 -0.63 10.65
C SER A 39 -7.68 -1.12 12.07
N THR A 40 -8.47 -0.42 12.88
CA THR A 40 -8.74 -0.84 14.26
C THR A 40 -9.81 -1.92 14.36
N ARG A 41 -10.73 -2.00 13.38
CA ARG A 41 -11.92 -2.88 13.40
C ARG A 41 -12.00 -3.85 12.22
N GLY A 42 -11.20 -3.67 11.17
CA GLY A 42 -11.25 -4.41 9.90
C GLY A 42 -12.36 -3.95 8.94
N THR A 43 -13.22 -3.02 9.38
CA THR A 43 -14.32 -2.47 8.57
C THR A 43 -13.99 -1.11 7.95
N GLU A 44 -13.12 -0.34 8.61
CA GLU A 44 -12.67 0.98 8.17
C GLU A 44 -11.16 0.93 8.09
N TRP A 45 -10.62 1.18 6.91
CA TRP A 45 -9.19 1.14 6.64
C TRP A 45 -8.72 2.55 6.36
N ASP A 46 -7.90 3.06 7.25
CA ASP A 46 -7.13 4.25 7.02
C ASP A 46 -5.85 3.87 6.26
N TYR A 47 -5.32 4.81 5.48
CA TYR A 47 -4.04 4.64 4.83
C TYR A 47 -3.15 5.85 5.05
N SER A 48 -1.85 5.67 4.85
CA SER A 48 -0.85 6.73 4.86
C SER A 48 0.14 6.47 3.75
N LEU A 49 0.22 7.40 2.80
CA LEU A 49 1.20 7.37 1.73
C LEU A 49 2.49 8.07 2.19
N SER A 50 3.64 7.48 1.89
CA SER A 50 4.96 8.03 2.17
C SER A 50 5.97 7.57 1.12
N PHE A 51 7.14 8.22 1.06
CA PHE A 51 8.23 7.73 0.22
C PHE A 51 8.94 6.57 0.92
N ALA A 52 9.05 5.41 0.27
CA ALA A 52 9.69 4.21 0.83
C ALA A 52 11.23 4.33 0.93
N GLY A 53 11.80 5.37 0.34
CA GLY A 53 13.24 5.59 0.29
C GLY A 53 13.57 7.07 0.14
N GLU A 54 14.18 7.44 -0.98
CA GLU A 54 14.51 8.84 -1.24
C GLU A 54 13.24 9.64 -1.60
N PRO A 55 13.07 10.85 -1.04
CA PRO A 55 11.95 11.72 -1.41
C PRO A 55 12.04 12.04 -2.90
N GLY A 56 11.01 11.64 -3.62
CA GLY A 56 10.89 11.81 -5.07
C GLY A 56 10.37 13.19 -5.46
N ASN A 57 9.81 13.27 -6.66
CA ASN A 57 9.15 14.48 -7.13
C ASN A 57 7.81 14.66 -6.40
N GLU A 58 7.58 15.84 -5.81
CA GLU A 58 6.35 16.19 -5.10
C GLU A 58 5.12 16.14 -6.01
N ASP A 59 5.23 16.54 -7.29
CA ASP A 59 4.12 16.44 -8.26
C ASP A 59 3.67 14.99 -8.44
N GLN A 60 4.63 14.06 -8.52
CA GLN A 60 4.36 12.63 -8.65
C GLN A 60 3.73 12.05 -7.37
N PHE A 61 4.15 12.54 -6.21
CA PHE A 61 3.54 12.14 -4.94
C PHE A 61 2.09 12.59 -4.87
N LEU A 62 1.79 13.83 -5.23
CA LEU A 62 0.44 14.36 -5.28
C LEU A 62 -0.45 13.61 -6.29
N GLU A 63 0.12 13.26 -7.45
CA GLU A 63 -0.59 12.44 -8.46
C GLU A 63 -0.90 11.04 -7.91
N THR A 64 0.04 10.43 -7.18
CA THR A 64 -0.15 9.11 -6.56
C THR A 64 -1.21 9.17 -5.45
N ASP A 65 -1.16 10.20 -4.61
CA ASP A 65 -2.13 10.41 -3.54
C ASP A 65 -3.54 10.62 -4.11
N ALA A 66 -3.67 11.50 -5.11
CA ALA A 66 -4.94 11.72 -5.81
C ALA A 66 -5.42 10.47 -6.56
N LEU A 67 -4.53 9.67 -7.13
CA LEU A 67 -4.86 8.40 -7.76
C LEU A 67 -5.46 7.43 -6.74
N LEU A 68 -4.86 7.29 -5.56
CA LEU A 68 -5.38 6.42 -4.50
C LEU A 68 -6.76 6.87 -4.00
N GLU A 69 -7.01 8.19 -3.95
CA GLU A 69 -8.32 8.74 -3.57
C GLU A 69 -9.38 8.63 -4.68
N ASN A 70 -9.00 8.73 -5.95
CA ASN A 70 -9.94 8.71 -7.08
C ASN A 70 -10.15 7.32 -7.70
N ASP A 71 -9.19 6.42 -7.52
CA ASP A 71 -9.14 5.11 -8.15
C ASP A 71 -9.14 4.01 -7.09
N ASP A 72 -10.35 3.64 -6.66
CA ASP A 72 -10.59 2.57 -5.70
C ASP A 72 -9.94 1.24 -6.16
N ASP A 73 -9.78 0.99 -7.45
CA ASP A 73 -9.20 -0.25 -7.97
C ASP A 73 -7.72 -0.35 -7.58
N VAL A 74 -6.96 0.75 -7.73
CA VAL A 74 -5.56 0.83 -7.31
C VAL A 74 -5.42 0.68 -5.80
N TYR A 75 -6.26 1.39 -5.03
CA TYR A 75 -6.27 1.28 -3.58
C TYR A 75 -6.55 -0.17 -3.14
N ASN A 76 -7.60 -0.79 -3.67
CA ASN A 76 -7.98 -2.15 -3.33
C ASN A 76 -6.90 -3.14 -3.76
N GLN A 77 -6.25 -2.96 -4.92
CA GLN A 77 -5.16 -3.82 -5.37
C GLN A 77 -3.97 -3.81 -4.38
N LEU A 78 -3.62 -2.64 -3.84
CA LEU A 78 -2.52 -2.51 -2.87
C LEU A 78 -2.88 -3.10 -1.50
N LEU A 79 -4.13 -2.92 -1.06
CA LEU A 79 -4.65 -3.46 0.18
C LEU A 79 -4.79 -4.99 0.10
N ASP A 80 -5.33 -5.50 -1.00
CA ASP A 80 -5.48 -6.93 -1.28
C ASP A 80 -4.11 -7.61 -1.32
N ALA A 81 -3.11 -7.00 -2.00
CA ALA A 81 -1.74 -7.51 -1.98
C ALA A 81 -1.15 -7.60 -0.56
N ALA A 82 -1.44 -6.63 0.33
CA ALA A 82 -1.04 -6.74 1.73
C ALA A 82 -1.79 -7.87 2.43
N LEU A 83 -3.10 -7.93 2.31
CA LEU A 83 -3.95 -8.96 2.94
C LEU A 83 -3.56 -10.37 2.49
N ASP A 84 -3.26 -10.56 1.21
CA ASP A 84 -2.83 -11.84 0.62
C ASP A 84 -1.58 -12.36 1.32
N THR A 85 -0.63 -11.48 1.68
CA THR A 85 0.58 -11.88 2.44
C THR A 85 0.28 -12.47 3.82
N GLN A 86 -0.91 -12.20 4.37
CA GLN A 86 -1.35 -12.78 5.62
C GLN A 86 -1.80 -14.24 5.48
N GLU A 87 -2.17 -14.68 4.27
CA GLU A 87 -2.72 -16.00 3.98
C GLU A 87 -1.73 -16.99 3.34
N ILE A 88 -0.49 -16.61 3.04
CA ILE A 88 0.47 -17.51 2.38
C ILE A 88 1.59 -18.00 3.32
N PRO A 89 1.54 -19.27 3.75
CA PRO A 89 2.56 -20.24 3.40
C PRO A 89 2.21 -20.80 2.01
N GLU A 90 2.85 -20.29 0.96
CA GLU A 90 2.86 -20.96 -0.33
C GLU A 90 3.76 -22.19 -0.17
N GLU A 91 3.17 -23.33 0.21
CA GLU A 91 3.80 -24.64 0.03
C GLU A 91 3.47 -25.14 -1.40
N GLU A 92 4.51 -25.23 -2.23
CA GLU A 92 4.52 -25.91 -3.54
C GLU A 92 4.28 -27.43 -3.45
#